data_AF-A0A847BKU2-F1
#
_entry.id   AF-A0A847BKU2-F1
#
_cell.length_a   1.000
_cell.length_b   1.000
_cell.length_c   1.000
_cell.angle_alpha   90.00
_cell.angle_beta   90.00
_cell.angle_gamma   90.00
#
_symmetry.space_group_name_H-M   'P 1'
#
loop_
_entity.id
_entity.type
_entity.pdbx_description
1 polymer ?
#
loop_
_entity_poly.entity_id
_entity_poly.type
_entity_poly.pdbx_seq_one_letter_code
_entity_poly.pdbx_strand_id
1 'polypeptide(L)'
;MNIFMIGSESSHAAHFATALYSISKSNTLFLSDLWANDGPCYVSAVQHLFPKVKIVDDVESAIKRSDAVIITLRRASEHYDFTALAIKHRKPVFVDKPFTDTVTHAQKLIKLGTKHEVQISGGSTLCFLSEFIEALPAIRNARNIKISFFADPASPYEGYRFYGSHLTDLYSAIANGVPQDVSVCHKGEELSVNFEHNKQTVSFVTRKAQSPLMIFFDDEQVELSQTDCYKAGMENFIDLVEGKTSGDSERLLRSVKLMTLIEDKI
;
A
#
# COMPACT_ATOMS: atom_id res chain seq x y z
N MET A 1 -22.55 -4.07 2.55
CA MET A 1 -21.15 -4.28 2.18
C MET A 1 -20.41 -4.98 3.32
N ASN A 2 -20.19 -6.28 3.14
CA ASN A 2 -19.41 -7.13 4.02
C ASN A 2 -17.95 -7.14 3.55
N ILE A 3 -17.06 -6.64 4.38
CA ILE A 3 -15.62 -6.67 4.18
C ILE A 3 -15.06 -7.88 4.90
N PHE A 4 -14.13 -8.57 4.24
CA PHE A 4 -13.29 -9.60 4.85
C PHE A 4 -11.85 -9.09 4.93
N MET A 5 -11.24 -9.15 6.11
CA MET A 5 -9.85 -8.78 6.31
C MET A 5 -8.97 -10.03 6.52
N ILE A 6 -7.82 -10.06 5.88
CA ILE A 6 -6.82 -11.13 5.99
C ILE A 6 -5.54 -10.53 6.55
N GLY A 7 -5.16 -10.98 7.73
CA GLY A 7 -3.95 -10.59 8.43
C GLY A 7 -4.24 -9.78 9.70
N SER A 8 -3.64 -10.17 10.82
CA SER A 8 -3.78 -9.49 12.11
C SER A 8 -2.47 -9.35 12.89
N GLU A 9 -1.34 -9.74 12.30
CA GLU A 9 -0.04 -9.65 12.97
C GLU A 9 0.42 -8.19 13.10
N SER A 10 0.11 -7.35 12.11
CA SER A 10 0.49 -5.93 12.04
C SER A 10 -0.54 -5.01 12.69
N SER A 11 -0.08 -3.88 13.25
CA SER A 11 -0.97 -2.81 13.74
C SER A 11 -1.85 -2.24 12.65
N HIS A 12 -1.46 -2.42 11.39
CA HIS A 12 -2.23 -2.03 10.22
C HIS A 12 -3.64 -2.63 10.23
N ALA A 13 -3.83 -3.86 10.72
CA ALA A 13 -5.17 -4.46 10.85
C ALA A 13 -6.09 -3.58 11.73
N ALA A 14 -5.58 -3.10 12.86
CA ALA A 14 -6.33 -2.19 13.74
C ALA A 14 -6.52 -0.79 13.12
N HIS A 15 -5.52 -0.26 12.40
CA HIS A 15 -5.63 1.03 11.73
C HIS A 15 -6.66 1.02 10.59
N PHE A 16 -6.65 -0.02 9.73
CA PHE A 16 -7.67 -0.20 8.69
C PHE A 16 -9.05 -0.45 9.29
N ALA A 17 -9.17 -1.23 10.38
CA ALA A 17 -10.43 -1.37 11.09
C ALA A 17 -10.95 -0.02 11.63
N THR A 18 -10.07 0.79 12.23
CA THR A 18 -10.43 2.15 12.71
C THR A 18 -10.92 3.03 11.56
N ALA A 19 -10.21 3.01 10.42
CA ALA A 19 -10.59 3.74 9.22
C ALA A 19 -11.97 3.31 8.71
N LEU A 20 -12.19 2.00 8.51
CA LEU A 20 -13.48 1.44 8.10
C LEU A 20 -14.62 1.83 9.06
N TYR A 21 -14.36 1.77 10.37
CA TYR A 21 -15.34 2.15 11.38
C TYR A 21 -15.72 3.63 11.24
N SER A 22 -14.72 4.51 11.04
CA SER A 22 -14.94 5.96 10.92
C SER A 22 -15.75 6.37 9.68
N ILE A 23 -15.66 5.60 8.59
CA ILE A 23 -16.36 5.90 7.32
C ILE A 23 -17.68 5.15 7.17
N SER A 24 -18.02 4.25 8.09
CA SER A 24 -19.29 3.53 8.09
C SER A 24 -20.45 4.47 8.44
N LYS A 25 -21.04 5.13 7.44
CA LYS A 25 -22.04 6.20 7.64
C LYS A 25 -23.49 5.72 7.81
N SER A 26 -23.79 4.43 7.86
CA SER A 26 -25.20 3.97 7.92
C SER A 26 -25.43 2.50 8.29
N ASN A 27 -24.52 1.83 9.02
CA ASN A 27 -24.60 0.38 9.24
C ASN A 27 -24.69 -0.42 7.91
N THR A 28 -24.04 0.07 6.86
CA THR A 28 -24.03 -0.59 5.55
C THR A 28 -22.68 -1.18 5.22
N LEU A 29 -21.62 -0.75 5.91
CA LEU A 29 -20.27 -1.28 5.83
C LEU A 29 -19.95 -2.03 7.11
N PHE A 30 -19.61 -3.31 6.99
CA PHE A 30 -19.25 -4.18 8.10
C PHE A 30 -17.94 -4.89 7.83
N LEU A 31 -17.02 -4.86 8.79
CA LEU A 31 -15.97 -5.87 8.86
C LEU A 31 -16.59 -7.16 9.42
N SER A 32 -16.91 -8.08 8.52
CA SER A 32 -17.74 -9.25 8.80
C SER A 32 -16.93 -10.46 9.28
N ASP A 33 -15.75 -10.64 8.69
CA ASP A 33 -14.86 -11.76 8.93
C ASP A 33 -13.41 -11.23 9.04
N LEU A 34 -12.59 -11.90 9.84
CA LEU A 34 -11.16 -11.67 10.00
C LEU A 34 -10.43 -13.01 10.02
N TRP A 35 -9.43 -13.17 9.16
CA TRP A 35 -8.48 -14.27 9.25
C TRP A 35 -7.21 -13.76 9.92
N ALA A 36 -6.74 -14.48 10.95
CA ALA A 36 -5.67 -14.01 11.85
C ALA A 36 -4.61 -15.08 12.15
N ASN A 37 -4.47 -16.10 11.28
CA ASN A 37 -3.54 -17.21 11.51
C ASN A 37 -2.08 -16.83 11.17
N ASP A 38 -1.84 -15.64 10.61
CA ASP A 38 -0.51 -15.01 10.50
C ASP A 38 0.06 -14.56 11.86
N GLY A 39 -0.81 -14.38 12.86
CA GLY A 39 -0.43 -13.94 14.19
C GLY A 39 -1.52 -13.04 14.78
N PRO A 40 -2.30 -13.48 15.79
CA PRO A 40 -3.51 -12.79 16.22
C PRO A 40 -3.25 -11.57 17.13
N CYS A 41 -2.17 -10.83 16.89
CA CYS A 41 -1.70 -9.73 17.73
C CYS A 41 -2.72 -8.59 17.88
N TYR A 42 -3.50 -8.30 16.82
CA TYR A 42 -4.43 -7.18 16.78
C TYR A 42 -5.91 -7.59 16.73
N VAL A 43 -6.23 -8.88 16.93
CA VAL A 43 -7.61 -9.39 16.92
C VAL A 43 -8.49 -8.63 17.93
N SER A 44 -8.02 -8.46 19.16
CA SER A 44 -8.79 -7.76 20.22
C SER A 44 -9.08 -6.30 19.87
N ALA A 45 -8.14 -5.60 19.22
CA ALA A 45 -8.33 -4.22 18.80
C ALA A 45 -9.39 -4.12 17.69
N VAL A 46 -9.35 -5.05 16.73
CA VAL A 46 -10.35 -5.14 15.67
C VAL A 46 -11.74 -5.48 16.24
N GLN A 47 -11.83 -6.46 17.15
CA GLN A 47 -13.09 -6.85 17.79
C GLN A 47 -13.69 -5.75 18.69
N HIS A 48 -12.85 -4.90 19.29
CA HIS A 48 -13.35 -3.75 20.05
C HIS A 48 -14.16 -2.79 19.16
N LEU A 49 -13.69 -2.54 17.94
CA LEU A 49 -14.36 -1.69 16.95
C LEU A 49 -15.51 -2.41 16.23
N PHE A 50 -15.34 -3.71 15.96
CA PHE A 50 -16.34 -4.55 15.31
C PHE A 50 -16.68 -5.78 16.17
N PRO A 51 -17.53 -5.64 17.21
CA PRO A 51 -17.83 -6.74 18.13
C PRO A 51 -18.46 -7.98 17.49
N LYS A 52 -18.97 -7.85 16.25
CA LYS A 52 -19.61 -8.94 15.49
C LYS A 52 -18.68 -9.57 14.45
N VAL A 53 -17.43 -9.11 14.32
CA VAL A 53 -16.46 -9.71 13.39
C VAL A 53 -16.19 -11.15 13.80
N LYS A 54 -16.26 -12.06 12.84
CA LYS A 54 -15.99 -13.48 13.06
C LYS A 54 -14.53 -13.79 12.76
N ILE A 55 -13.86 -14.47 13.67
CA ILE A 55 -12.53 -15.02 13.38
C ILE A 55 -12.73 -16.33 12.64
N VAL A 56 -12.09 -16.48 11.48
CA VAL A 56 -12.35 -17.58 10.55
C VAL A 56 -11.06 -18.23 10.07
N ASP A 57 -11.09 -19.55 9.91
CA ASP A 57 -9.98 -20.33 9.35
C ASP A 57 -10.15 -20.58 7.85
N ASP A 58 -11.39 -20.80 7.40
CA ASP A 58 -11.72 -21.03 5.98
C ASP A 58 -11.82 -19.71 5.21
N VAL A 59 -10.66 -19.32 4.68
CA VAL A 59 -10.45 -18.12 3.86
C VAL A 59 -11.32 -18.15 2.61
N GLU A 60 -11.42 -19.29 1.92
CA GLU A 60 -12.14 -19.36 0.65
C GLU A 60 -13.64 -19.15 0.85
N SER A 61 -14.22 -19.79 1.86
CA SER A 61 -15.63 -19.59 2.21
C SER A 61 -15.89 -18.15 2.68
N ALA A 62 -14.93 -17.51 3.35
CA ALA A 62 -15.02 -16.11 3.76
C ALA A 62 -15.01 -15.15 2.58
N ILE A 63 -14.12 -15.36 1.62
CA ILE A 63 -14.08 -14.60 0.36
C ILE A 63 -15.40 -14.73 -0.41
N LYS A 64 -15.97 -15.94 -0.54
CA LYS A 64 -17.22 -16.16 -1.30
C LYS A 64 -18.38 -15.30 -0.79
N ARG A 65 -18.51 -15.14 0.53
CA ARG A 65 -19.60 -14.41 1.19
C ARG A 65 -19.32 -12.92 1.44
N SER A 66 -18.08 -12.46 1.25
CA SER A 66 -17.75 -11.04 1.35
C SER A 66 -18.07 -10.30 0.05
N ASP A 67 -18.23 -8.99 0.14
CA ASP A 67 -18.37 -8.10 -1.01
C ASP A 67 -17.00 -7.63 -1.50
N ALA A 68 -16.04 -7.45 -0.59
CA ALA A 68 -14.65 -7.08 -0.89
C ALA A 68 -13.67 -7.64 0.14
N VAL A 69 -12.38 -7.63 -0.19
CA VAL A 69 -11.29 -8.19 0.63
C VAL A 69 -10.22 -7.14 0.89
N ILE A 70 -9.68 -7.10 2.11
CA ILE A 70 -8.53 -6.29 2.50
C ILE A 70 -7.43 -7.22 3.01
N ILE A 71 -6.22 -7.08 2.48
CA ILE A 71 -5.05 -7.87 2.86
C ILE A 71 -4.09 -6.95 3.61
N THR A 72 -3.85 -7.25 4.89
CA THR A 72 -3.01 -6.49 5.83
C THR A 72 -1.93 -7.38 6.46
N LEU A 73 -1.54 -8.44 5.75
CA LEU A 73 -0.45 -9.32 6.15
C LEU A 73 0.84 -8.51 6.28
N ARG A 74 1.72 -8.96 7.16
CA ARG A 74 2.93 -8.19 7.48
C ARG A 74 3.97 -8.28 6.36
N ARG A 75 4.06 -9.42 5.67
CA ARG A 75 5.08 -9.70 4.66
C ARG A 75 4.47 -9.68 3.27
N ALA A 76 5.15 -9.00 2.35
CA ALA A 76 4.71 -8.85 0.97
C ALA A 76 4.72 -10.18 0.20
N SER A 77 5.59 -11.13 0.60
CA SER A 77 5.62 -12.48 0.02
C SER A 77 4.33 -13.26 0.26
N GLU A 78 3.60 -12.95 1.33
CA GLU A 78 2.35 -13.64 1.69
C GLU A 78 1.14 -13.05 0.95
N HIS A 79 1.25 -11.86 0.36
CA HIS A 79 0.11 -11.17 -0.27
C HIS A 79 -0.40 -11.89 -1.53
N TYR A 80 0.49 -12.52 -2.30
CA TYR A 80 0.18 -13.01 -3.64
C TYR A 80 -0.95 -14.04 -3.64
N ASP A 81 -0.87 -15.08 -2.81
CA ASP A 81 -1.83 -16.19 -2.85
C ASP A 81 -3.23 -15.76 -2.41
N PHE A 82 -3.33 -14.95 -1.35
CA PHE A 82 -4.60 -14.41 -0.88
C PHE A 82 -5.22 -13.44 -1.88
N THR A 83 -4.41 -12.58 -2.49
CA THR A 83 -4.87 -11.65 -3.53
C THR A 83 -5.39 -12.42 -4.74
N ALA A 84 -4.63 -13.41 -5.21
CA ALA A 84 -5.01 -14.24 -6.33
C ALA A 84 -6.31 -15.02 -6.05
N LEU A 85 -6.50 -15.49 -4.82
CA LEU A 85 -7.72 -16.18 -4.40
C LEU A 85 -8.94 -15.24 -4.43
N ALA A 86 -8.82 -14.02 -3.89
CA ALA A 86 -9.89 -13.02 -3.93
C ALA A 86 -10.30 -12.69 -5.39
N ILE A 87 -9.32 -12.47 -6.27
CA ILE A 87 -9.56 -12.18 -7.69
C ILE A 87 -10.29 -13.34 -8.39
N LYS A 88 -9.89 -14.59 -8.15
CA LYS A 88 -10.55 -15.77 -8.75
C LYS A 88 -12.02 -15.90 -8.35
N HIS A 89 -12.37 -15.41 -7.15
CA HIS A 89 -13.75 -15.33 -6.67
C HIS A 89 -14.46 -14.01 -7.05
N ARG A 90 -13.85 -13.23 -7.95
CA ARG A 90 -14.36 -11.96 -8.47
C ARG A 90 -14.64 -10.92 -7.37
N LYS A 91 -13.78 -10.88 -6.34
CA LYS A 91 -13.90 -9.91 -5.25
C LYS A 91 -12.89 -8.77 -5.44
N PRO A 92 -13.34 -7.50 -5.44
CA PRO A 92 -12.44 -6.36 -5.32
C PRO A 92 -11.52 -6.53 -4.12
N VAL A 93 -10.25 -6.17 -4.29
CA VAL A 93 -9.22 -6.40 -3.28
C VAL A 93 -8.36 -5.17 -3.07
N PHE A 94 -8.21 -4.80 -1.79
CA PHE A 94 -7.21 -3.86 -1.32
C PHE A 94 -6.03 -4.67 -0.78
N VAL A 95 -4.83 -4.39 -1.29
CA VAL A 95 -3.60 -5.02 -0.83
C VAL A 95 -2.72 -3.97 -0.19
N ASP A 96 -2.44 -4.10 1.10
CA ASP A 96 -1.58 -3.17 1.81
C ASP A 96 -0.16 -3.15 1.23
N LYS A 97 0.60 -2.11 1.57
CA LYS A 97 2.00 -2.01 1.19
C LYS A 97 2.84 -3.05 1.94
N PRO A 98 3.89 -3.58 1.31
CA PRO A 98 4.18 -3.52 -0.13
C PRO A 98 3.17 -4.36 -0.92
N PHE A 99 2.83 -3.96 -2.16
CA PHE A 99 1.81 -4.67 -2.97
C PHE A 99 2.10 -6.18 -3.08
N THR A 100 3.34 -6.55 -3.38
CA THR A 100 3.86 -7.92 -3.37
C THR A 100 5.39 -7.89 -3.35
N ASP A 101 6.03 -9.04 -3.20
CA ASP A 101 7.49 -9.22 -3.10
C ASP A 101 8.19 -9.14 -4.47
N THR A 102 7.59 -9.66 -5.54
CA THR A 102 8.24 -9.79 -6.85
C THR A 102 7.49 -9.11 -7.99
N VAL A 103 8.23 -8.62 -8.99
CA VAL A 103 7.65 -8.10 -10.24
C VAL A 103 6.78 -9.16 -10.94
N THR A 104 7.21 -10.43 -10.90
CA THR A 104 6.46 -11.55 -11.47
C THR A 104 5.12 -11.75 -10.79
N HIS A 105 5.06 -11.71 -9.45
CA HIS A 105 3.80 -11.77 -8.72
C HIS A 105 2.89 -10.58 -9.06
N ALA A 106 3.43 -9.36 -9.11
CA ALA A 106 2.66 -8.17 -9.46
C ALA A 106 2.02 -8.30 -10.85
N GLN A 107 2.81 -8.71 -11.86
CA GLN A 107 2.31 -8.93 -13.22
C GLN A 107 1.24 -10.02 -13.29
N LYS A 108 1.44 -11.13 -12.56
CA LYS A 108 0.46 -12.23 -12.50
C LYS A 108 -0.87 -11.76 -11.90
N LEU A 109 -0.82 -10.99 -10.81
CA LEU A 109 -2.03 -10.44 -10.16
C LEU A 109 -2.76 -9.48 -11.07
N ILE A 110 -2.07 -8.57 -11.76
CA ILE A 110 -2.67 -7.64 -12.71
C ILE A 110 -3.34 -8.38 -13.85
N LYS A 111 -2.63 -9.33 -14.48
CA LYS A 111 -3.19 -10.18 -15.54
C LYS A 111 -4.42 -10.96 -15.06
N LEU A 112 -4.39 -11.45 -13.81
CA LEU A 112 -5.49 -12.17 -13.22
C LEU A 112 -6.69 -11.24 -12.97
N GLY A 113 -6.45 -10.02 -12.48
CA GLY A 113 -7.46 -8.97 -12.28
C GLY A 113 -8.14 -8.61 -13.59
N THR A 114 -7.37 -8.33 -14.65
CA THR A 114 -7.91 -8.09 -16.00
C THR A 114 -8.75 -9.27 -16.48
N LYS A 115 -8.27 -10.51 -16.32
CA LYS A 115 -8.99 -11.72 -16.76
C LYS A 115 -10.34 -11.92 -16.06
N HIS A 116 -10.44 -11.54 -14.79
CA HIS A 116 -11.66 -11.73 -13.99
C HIS A 116 -12.48 -10.45 -13.83
N GLU A 117 -12.09 -9.37 -14.51
CA GLU A 117 -12.72 -8.04 -14.42
C GLU A 117 -12.77 -7.52 -12.97
N VAL A 118 -11.70 -7.78 -12.22
CA VAL A 118 -11.55 -7.36 -10.82
C VAL A 118 -10.57 -6.20 -10.75
N GLN A 119 -11.00 -5.13 -10.08
CA GLN A 119 -10.14 -4.01 -9.75
C GLN A 119 -9.31 -4.30 -8.48
N ILE A 120 -8.03 -3.93 -8.55
CA ILE A 120 -7.05 -4.06 -7.47
C ILE A 120 -6.65 -2.65 -7.05
N SER A 121 -6.66 -2.38 -5.75
CA SER A 121 -6.15 -1.13 -5.16
C SER A 121 -5.26 -1.42 -3.96
N GLY A 122 -4.73 -0.37 -3.34
CA GLY A 122 -3.88 -0.43 -2.17
C GLY A 122 -2.50 0.14 -2.39
N GLY A 123 -1.47 -0.56 -1.93
CA GLY A 123 -0.14 -0.01 -1.76
C GLY A 123 -0.09 0.98 -0.60
N SER A 124 0.76 1.99 -0.71
CA SER A 124 0.91 3.05 0.28
C SER A 124 -0.34 3.91 0.31
N THR A 125 -1.04 3.91 1.44
CA THR A 125 -2.21 4.77 1.66
C THR A 125 -1.90 6.26 1.58
N LEU A 126 -0.62 6.64 1.68
CA LEU A 126 -0.13 8.01 1.54
C LEU A 126 -0.39 8.60 0.15
N CYS A 127 -0.58 7.75 -0.87
CA CYS A 127 -0.91 8.20 -2.22
C CYS A 127 -2.35 8.72 -2.35
N PHE A 128 -3.20 8.54 -1.34
CA PHE A 128 -4.59 8.98 -1.34
C PHE A 128 -4.83 10.23 -0.48
N LEU A 129 -3.79 10.77 0.16
CA LEU A 129 -3.90 11.98 0.98
C LEU A 129 -4.20 13.20 0.11
N SER A 130 -5.08 14.07 0.58
CA SER A 130 -5.44 15.34 -0.08
C SER A 130 -4.22 16.19 -0.39
N GLU A 131 -3.31 16.33 0.58
CA GLU A 131 -2.10 17.14 0.49
C GLU A 131 -1.17 16.64 -0.63
N PHE A 132 -1.10 15.31 -0.81
CA PHE A 132 -0.35 14.72 -1.92
C PHE A 132 -1.04 14.97 -3.25
N ILE A 133 -2.36 14.73 -3.33
CA ILE A 133 -3.16 14.90 -4.54
C ILE A 133 -3.13 16.36 -5.02
N GLU A 134 -3.24 17.32 -4.10
CA GLU A 134 -3.19 18.76 -4.36
C GLU A 134 -1.81 19.22 -4.84
N ALA A 135 -0.72 18.69 -4.26
CA ALA A 135 0.64 19.01 -4.66
C ALA A 135 1.10 18.28 -5.96
N LEU A 136 0.43 17.19 -6.33
CA LEU A 136 0.83 16.30 -7.43
C LEU A 136 1.08 17.02 -8.77
N PRO A 137 0.25 17.99 -9.23
CA PRO A 137 0.52 18.72 -10.46
C PRO A 137 1.82 19.52 -10.42
N ALA A 138 2.15 20.12 -9.27
CA ALA A 138 3.40 20.87 -9.10
C ALA A 138 4.61 19.91 -9.09
N ILE A 139 4.53 18.84 -8.29
CA ILE A 139 5.57 17.81 -8.20
C ILE A 139 5.87 17.19 -9.58
N ARG A 140 4.85 16.92 -10.39
CA ARG A 140 5.01 16.36 -11.76
C ARG A 140 5.75 17.29 -12.72
N ASN A 141 5.70 18.60 -12.50
CA ASN A 141 6.38 19.59 -13.34
C ASN A 141 7.75 19.98 -12.80
N ALA A 142 8.09 19.56 -11.58
CA ALA A 142 9.36 19.88 -10.94
C ALA A 142 10.55 19.21 -11.64
N ARG A 143 11.71 19.87 -11.59
CA ARG A 143 12.97 19.29 -12.12
C ARG A 143 13.68 18.44 -11.09
N ASN A 144 13.60 18.82 -9.82
CA ASN A 144 14.24 18.11 -8.73
C ASN A 144 13.16 17.62 -7.76
N ILE A 145 13.20 16.35 -7.39
CA ILE A 145 12.29 15.76 -6.42
C ILE A 145 13.11 15.03 -5.35
N LYS A 146 12.77 15.26 -4.09
CA LYS A 146 13.30 14.49 -2.96
C LYS A 146 12.15 13.97 -2.11
N ILE A 147 12.08 12.66 -1.92
CA ILE A 147 11.14 12.03 -0.98
C ILE A 147 11.95 11.57 0.24
N SER A 148 11.61 12.07 1.43
CA SER A 148 12.29 11.76 2.68
C SER A 148 11.33 11.06 3.63
N PHE A 149 11.71 9.88 4.13
CA PHE A 149 10.90 9.15 5.11
C PHE A 149 11.75 8.17 5.93
N PHE A 150 11.17 7.51 6.93
CA PHE A 150 11.87 6.44 7.62
C PHE A 150 11.77 5.12 6.85
N ALA A 151 12.87 4.38 6.78
CA ALA A 151 12.91 3.00 6.32
C ALA A 151 14.19 2.33 6.86
N ASP A 152 14.05 1.13 7.42
CA ASP A 152 15.20 0.34 7.88
C ASP A 152 15.58 -0.68 6.78
N PRO A 153 16.75 -0.56 6.13
CA PRO A 153 17.19 -1.54 5.14
C PRO A 153 17.38 -2.94 5.74
N ALA A 154 17.61 -3.05 7.05
CA ALA A 154 17.76 -4.30 7.77
C ALA A 154 16.48 -4.74 8.52
N SER A 155 15.31 -4.23 8.12
CA SER A 155 14.03 -4.65 8.71
C SER A 155 13.87 -6.18 8.72
N PRO A 156 13.42 -6.80 9.83
CA PRO A 156 13.14 -8.25 9.86
C PRO A 156 11.90 -8.64 9.04
N TYR A 157 11.18 -7.64 8.53
CA TYR A 157 9.96 -7.80 7.73
C TYR A 157 10.27 -7.59 6.25
N GLU A 158 11.27 -8.30 5.74
CA GLU A 158 11.72 -8.26 4.33
C GLU A 158 12.51 -7.00 3.94
N GLY A 159 13.36 -6.53 4.86
CA GLY A 159 14.37 -5.51 4.57
C GLY A 159 13.79 -4.16 4.17
N TYR A 160 14.51 -3.47 3.28
CA TYR A 160 14.21 -2.10 2.87
C TYR A 160 12.77 -1.91 2.38
N ARG A 161 12.25 -2.89 1.63
CA ARG A 161 10.90 -2.83 1.06
C ARG A 161 9.80 -2.60 2.06
N PHE A 162 9.94 -3.05 3.31
CA PHE A 162 8.89 -2.93 4.32
C PHE A 162 8.35 -1.50 4.47
N TYR A 163 9.24 -0.50 4.48
CA TYR A 163 8.86 0.92 4.51
C TYR A 163 9.31 1.69 3.28
N GLY A 164 10.36 1.24 2.60
CA GLY A 164 10.79 1.79 1.32
C GLY A 164 9.66 1.81 0.29
N SER A 165 8.69 0.89 0.38
CA SER A 165 7.56 0.81 -0.54
C SER A 165 6.68 2.06 -0.52
N HIS A 166 6.69 2.84 0.57
CA HIS A 166 6.00 4.13 0.58
C HIS A 166 6.60 5.10 -0.45
N LEU A 167 7.93 5.16 -0.53
CA LEU A 167 8.65 6.08 -1.42
C LEU A 167 8.50 5.64 -2.88
N THR A 168 8.62 4.34 -3.16
CA THR A 168 8.46 3.82 -4.53
C THR A 168 7.02 3.97 -5.03
N ASP A 169 6.02 3.84 -4.16
CA ASP A 169 4.62 3.97 -4.54
C ASP A 169 4.22 5.43 -4.77
N LEU A 170 4.66 6.36 -3.91
CA LEU A 170 4.48 7.80 -4.11
C LEU A 170 5.12 8.25 -5.43
N TYR A 171 6.36 7.83 -5.70
CA TYR A 171 7.00 8.17 -6.97
C TYR A 171 6.30 7.54 -8.18
N SER A 172 5.74 6.34 -8.03
CA SER A 172 4.96 5.69 -9.08
C SER A 172 3.61 6.35 -9.37
N ALA A 173 3.09 7.15 -8.42
CA ALA A 173 1.95 8.04 -8.62
C ALA A 173 2.36 9.37 -9.28
N ILE A 174 3.58 9.85 -9.03
CA ILE A 174 4.15 11.04 -9.67
C ILE A 174 4.44 10.75 -11.15
N ALA A 175 5.26 9.74 -11.44
CA ALA A 175 5.80 9.49 -12.76
C ALA A 175 5.16 8.29 -13.46
N ASN A 176 4.99 8.42 -14.77
CA ASN A 176 4.73 7.28 -15.65
C ASN A 176 6.05 6.59 -15.99
N GLY A 177 6.05 5.26 -15.98
CA GLY A 177 7.26 4.45 -16.20
C GLY A 177 8.10 4.22 -14.94
N VAL A 178 9.26 3.58 -15.13
CA VAL A 178 10.23 3.26 -14.08
C VAL A 178 11.61 3.68 -14.62
N PRO A 179 12.51 4.26 -13.79
CA PRO A 179 13.87 4.55 -14.24
C PRO A 179 14.57 3.29 -14.77
N GLN A 180 15.53 3.49 -15.68
CA GLN A 180 16.35 2.39 -16.19
C GLN A 180 17.33 1.88 -15.15
N ASP A 181 17.85 2.77 -14.30
CA ASP A 181 18.81 2.44 -13.27
C ASP A 181 18.67 3.38 -12.07
N VAL A 182 19.19 2.94 -10.92
CA VAL A 182 19.28 3.74 -9.70
C VAL A 182 20.67 3.64 -9.09
N SER A 183 21.08 4.65 -8.32
CA SER A 183 22.31 4.62 -7.52
C SER A 183 21.95 4.65 -6.04
N VAL A 184 22.45 3.67 -5.28
CA VAL A 184 22.23 3.58 -3.83
C VAL A 184 23.52 3.94 -3.10
N CYS A 185 23.42 4.78 -2.07
CA CYS A 185 24.54 5.18 -1.23
C CYS A 185 24.15 5.07 0.24
N HIS A 186 24.98 4.38 1.02
CA HIS A 186 24.84 4.28 2.47
C HIS A 186 25.88 5.17 3.14
N LYS A 187 25.43 6.05 4.05
CA LYS A 187 26.29 6.89 4.88
C LYS A 187 25.76 6.91 6.32
N GLY A 188 26.43 6.15 7.18
CA GLY A 188 25.95 5.95 8.56
C GLY A 188 24.57 5.30 8.56
N GLU A 189 23.59 5.94 9.20
CA GLU A 189 22.20 5.46 9.26
C GLU A 189 21.32 5.94 8.10
N GLU A 190 21.87 6.72 7.16
CA GLU A 190 21.14 7.23 6.02
C GLU A 190 21.40 6.37 4.77
N LEU A 191 20.31 6.00 4.09
CA LEU A 191 20.31 5.38 2.77
C LEU A 191 19.70 6.38 1.79
N SER A 192 20.48 6.75 0.78
CA SER A 192 20.05 7.60 -0.33
C SER A 192 19.95 6.81 -1.63
N VAL A 193 18.81 6.88 -2.32
CA VAL A 193 18.62 6.35 -3.68
C VAL A 193 18.52 7.55 -4.62
N ASN A 194 19.32 7.60 -5.68
CA ASN A 194 19.31 8.69 -6.66
C ASN A 194 19.14 8.15 -8.07
N PHE A 195 18.33 8.81 -8.89
CA PHE A 195 18.13 8.44 -10.28
C PHE A 195 17.60 9.61 -11.12
N GLU A 196 17.80 9.53 -12.43
CA GLU A 196 17.16 10.42 -13.40
C GLU A 196 16.02 9.69 -14.10
N HIS A 197 14.87 10.34 -14.23
CA HIS A 197 13.72 9.79 -14.95
C HIS A 197 12.84 10.91 -15.46
N ASN A 198 12.40 10.83 -16.72
CA ASN A 198 11.56 11.85 -17.36
C ASN A 198 12.11 13.29 -17.28
N LYS A 199 13.44 13.47 -17.38
CA LYS A 199 14.14 14.75 -17.21
C LYS A 199 14.06 15.34 -15.79
N GLN A 200 13.70 14.52 -14.81
CA GLN A 200 13.70 14.89 -13.39
C GLN A 200 14.87 14.19 -12.70
N THR A 201 15.52 14.91 -11.79
CA THR A 201 16.48 14.35 -10.83
C THR A 201 15.73 13.99 -9.56
N VAL A 202 15.76 12.72 -9.17
CA VAL A 202 14.98 12.20 -8.06
C VAL A 202 15.91 11.60 -7.00
N SER A 203 15.63 11.91 -5.74
CA SER A 203 16.31 11.33 -4.60
C SER A 203 15.32 10.79 -3.56
N PHE A 204 15.54 9.57 -3.08
CA PHE A 204 14.91 9.06 -1.87
C PHE A 204 15.94 9.12 -0.76
N VAL A 205 15.56 9.69 0.39
CA VAL A 205 16.44 9.76 1.56
C VAL A 205 15.72 9.10 2.72
N THR A 206 16.33 8.04 3.25
CA THR A 206 15.74 7.26 4.33
C THR A 206 16.68 7.05 5.49
N ARG A 207 16.11 6.95 6.69
CA ARG A 207 16.81 6.67 7.95
C ARG A 207 15.99 5.69 8.78
N LYS A 208 16.64 4.99 9.70
CA LYS A 208 15.96 4.09 10.63
C LYS A 208 15.07 4.83 11.65
N ALA A 209 15.54 5.97 12.13
CA ALA A 209 14.78 6.80 13.06
C ALA A 209 13.50 7.31 12.41
N GLN A 210 12.39 7.30 13.17
CA GLN A 210 11.12 7.83 12.69
C GLN A 210 11.26 9.30 12.30
N SER A 211 10.68 9.65 11.16
CA SER A 211 10.61 11.03 10.66
C SER A 211 9.25 11.25 10.00
N PRO A 212 8.79 12.51 9.90
CA PRO A 212 7.70 12.87 9.00
C PRO A 212 8.02 12.44 7.56
N LEU A 213 6.99 12.19 6.77
CA LEU A 213 7.16 12.01 5.33
C LEU A 213 7.14 13.38 4.66
N MET A 214 8.26 13.75 4.04
CA MET A 214 8.40 15.00 3.31
C MET A 214 8.64 14.74 1.83
N ILE A 215 7.99 15.51 0.96
CA ILE A 215 8.32 15.61 -0.46
C ILE A 215 8.80 17.04 -0.71
N PHE A 216 10.05 17.20 -1.13
CA PHE A 216 10.61 18.45 -1.60
C PHE A 216 10.64 18.42 -3.12
N PHE A 217 10.30 19.53 -3.75
CA PHE A 217 10.28 19.64 -5.20
C PHE A 217 10.64 21.06 -5.62
N ASP A 218 11.73 21.19 -6.37
CA ASP A 218 12.39 22.48 -6.65
C ASP A 218 12.51 23.36 -5.37
N ASP A 219 11.82 24.50 -5.29
CA ASP A 219 11.86 25.43 -4.14
C ASP A 219 10.68 25.23 -3.15
N GLU A 220 9.87 24.19 -3.34
CA GLU A 220 8.66 23.90 -2.58
C GLU A 220 8.77 22.58 -1.78
N GLN A 221 7.86 22.41 -0.82
CA GLN A 221 7.76 21.18 -0.03
C GLN A 221 6.33 20.91 0.43
N VAL A 222 6.02 19.64 0.64
CA VAL A 222 4.78 19.19 1.29
C VAL A 222 5.10 18.09 2.32
N GLU A 223 4.51 18.20 3.50
CA GLU A 223 4.50 17.15 4.51
C GLU A 223 3.25 16.29 4.32
N LEU A 224 3.40 14.96 4.31
CA LEU A 224 2.26 14.05 4.28
C LEU A 224 1.97 13.52 5.70
N SER A 225 0.86 13.99 6.26
CA SER A 225 0.38 13.55 7.56
C SER A 225 -0.10 12.09 7.53
N GLN A 226 0.42 11.27 8.44
CA GLN A 226 0.00 9.87 8.57
C GLN A 226 -1.34 9.72 9.32
N THR A 227 -1.88 10.79 9.90
CA THR A 227 -3.07 10.73 10.77
C THR A 227 -4.29 10.14 10.07
N ASP A 228 -4.57 10.59 8.84
CA ASP A 228 -5.77 10.20 8.10
C ASP A 228 -5.48 9.30 6.88
N CYS A 229 -4.25 8.79 6.73
CA CYS A 229 -3.86 8.05 5.54
C CYS A 229 -4.69 6.76 5.35
N TYR A 230 -4.93 6.01 6.42
CA TYR A 230 -5.77 4.81 6.36
C TYR A 230 -7.21 5.13 6.01
N LYS A 231 -7.74 6.24 6.52
CA LYS A 231 -9.08 6.72 6.18
C LYS A 231 -9.17 7.05 4.70
N ALA A 232 -8.24 7.86 4.18
CA ALA A 232 -8.19 8.20 2.77
C ALA A 232 -8.06 6.96 1.85
N GLY A 233 -7.21 6.00 2.23
CA GLY A 233 -7.08 4.73 1.52
C GLY A 233 -8.35 3.88 1.53
N MET A 234 -9.07 3.84 2.65
CA MET A 234 -10.36 3.12 2.73
C MET A 234 -11.49 3.84 2.00
N GLU A 235 -11.57 5.17 2.05
CA GLU A 235 -12.54 5.94 1.26
C GLU A 235 -12.33 5.67 -0.24
N ASN A 236 -11.08 5.73 -0.71
CA ASN A 236 -10.77 5.38 -2.10
C ASN A 236 -11.17 3.94 -2.45
N PHE A 237 -10.89 2.98 -1.57
CA PHE A 237 -11.25 1.58 -1.80
C PHE A 237 -12.75 1.34 -1.81
N ILE A 238 -13.51 1.99 -0.92
CA ILE A 238 -14.97 1.88 -0.91
C ILE A 238 -15.55 2.51 -2.17
N ASP A 239 -15.07 3.67 -2.59
CA ASP A 239 -15.50 4.28 -3.84
C ASP A 239 -15.21 3.38 -5.06
N LEU A 240 -14.11 2.61 -5.03
CA LEU A 240 -13.79 1.61 -6.04
C LEU A 240 -14.79 0.45 -6.02
N VAL A 241 -15.11 -0.10 -4.84
CA VAL A 241 -16.10 -1.18 -4.70
C VAL A 241 -17.49 -0.74 -5.16
N GLU A 242 -17.83 0.53 -4.94
CA GLU A 242 -19.08 1.15 -5.38
C GLU A 242 -19.06 1.60 -6.85
N GLY A 243 -17.94 1.44 -7.56
CA GLY A 243 -17.80 1.78 -8.98
C GLY A 243 -17.69 3.28 -9.27
N LYS A 244 -17.41 4.11 -8.27
CA LYS A 244 -17.21 5.56 -8.42
C LYS A 244 -15.79 5.91 -8.87
N THR A 245 -14.81 5.07 -8.55
CA THR A 245 -13.41 5.22 -8.96
C THR A 245 -12.90 3.93 -9.58
N SER A 246 -11.65 3.94 -10.06
CA SER A 246 -10.99 2.74 -10.59
C SER A 246 -9.66 2.54 -9.89
N GLY A 247 -9.27 1.27 -9.73
CA GLY A 247 -7.95 0.93 -9.21
C GLY A 247 -6.82 1.30 -10.18
N ASP A 248 -5.64 1.64 -9.64
CA ASP A 248 -4.42 1.89 -10.42
C ASP A 248 -3.40 0.77 -10.19
N SER A 249 -3.68 -0.37 -10.81
CA SER A 249 -2.81 -1.54 -10.68
C SER A 249 -1.46 -1.38 -11.40
N GLU A 250 -1.39 -0.49 -12.40
CA GLU A 250 -0.14 -0.16 -13.08
C GLU A 250 0.82 0.63 -12.18
N ARG A 251 0.30 1.54 -11.34
CA ARG A 251 1.10 2.19 -10.28
C ARG A 251 1.71 1.16 -9.33
N LEU A 252 0.92 0.19 -8.89
CA LEU A 252 1.40 -0.87 -7.99
C LEU A 252 2.53 -1.69 -8.64
N LEU A 253 2.42 -2.00 -9.94
CA LEU A 253 3.51 -2.65 -10.69
C LEU A 253 4.76 -1.78 -10.79
N ARG A 254 4.60 -0.49 -11.10
CA ARG A 254 5.73 0.47 -11.16
C ARG A 254 6.45 0.54 -9.81
N SER A 255 5.70 0.57 -8.71
CA SER A 255 6.24 0.59 -7.34
C SER A 255 7.09 -0.64 -7.06
N VAL A 256 6.58 -1.84 -7.38
CA VAL A 256 7.32 -3.10 -7.18
C VAL A 256 8.57 -3.17 -8.05
N LYS A 257 8.50 -2.73 -9.33
CA LYS A 257 9.66 -2.68 -10.23
C LYS A 257 10.75 -1.75 -9.70
N LEU A 258 10.37 -0.53 -9.28
CA LEU A 258 11.31 0.42 -8.72
C LEU A 258 11.93 -0.11 -7.41
N MET A 259 11.13 -0.76 -6.57
CA MET A 259 11.64 -1.41 -5.37
C MET A 259 12.69 -2.47 -5.69
N THR A 260 12.43 -3.33 -6.68
CA THR A 260 13.39 -4.37 -7.11
C THR A 260 14.70 -3.75 -7.59
N LEU A 261 14.66 -2.68 -8.39
CA LEU A 261 15.88 -1.97 -8.83
C LEU A 261 16.72 -1.43 -7.65
N ILE A 262 16.06 -1.01 -6.58
CA ILE A 262 16.72 -0.50 -5.38
C ILE A 262 17.34 -1.65 -4.58
N GLU A 263 16.57 -2.71 -4.32
CA GLU A 263 17.02 -3.86 -3.54
C GLU A 263 18.17 -4.62 -4.21
N ASP A 264 18.24 -4.64 -5.54
CA ASP A 264 19.37 -5.22 -6.27
C ASP A 264 20.71 -4.49 -6.02
N LYS A 265 20.68 -3.34 -5.32
CA LYS A 265 21.83 -2.47 -5.05
C LYS A 265 22.07 -2.16 -3.56
N ILE A 266 21.28 -2.74 -2.66
CA ILE A 266 21.46 -2.67 -1.19
C ILE A 266 22.26 -3.89 -0.73
#